data_AF-A0A970HH46-F1
#
_entry.id   AF-A0A970HH46-F1
#
_cell.length_a   1.000
_cell.length_b   1.000
_cell.length_c   1.000
_cell.angle_alpha   90.00
_cell.angle_beta   90.00
_cell.angle_gamma   90.00
#
_symmetry.space_group_name_H-M   'P 1'
#
loop_
_entity.id
_entity.type
_entity.pdbx_description
1 polymer ?
#
loop_
_entity_poly.entity_id
_entity_poly.type
_entity_poly.pdbx_seq_one_letter_code
_entity_poly.pdbx_strand_id
1 'polypeptide(L)' 'KALHKNNFDGYIRPDHGRMIWGETGKPGYGLYDRALGAMYIAGIWETLNKVK' A
#
# COMPACT_ATOMS: atom_id res chain seq x y z
N LYS A 1 -9.25 -3.72 -7.22
CA LYS A 1 -9.95 -3.69 -8.53
C LYS A 1 -11.13 -2.72 -8.57
N ALA A 2 -12.05 -2.70 -7.58
CA ALA A 2 -13.21 -1.81 -7.59
C ALA A 2 -12.85 -0.31 -7.71
N LEU A 3 -11.89 0.17 -6.92
CA LEU A 3 -11.40 1.56 -7.01
C LEU A 3 -10.90 1.92 -8.42
N HIS A 4 -10.04 1.07 -9.00
CA HIS A 4 -9.52 1.23 -10.35
C HIS A 4 -10.63 1.24 -11.42
N LYS A 5 -11.61 0.33 -11.33
CA LYS A 5 -12.76 0.29 -12.24
C LYS A 5 -13.60 1.57 -12.20
N ASN A 6 -13.66 2.24 -11.06
CA ASN A 6 -14.41 3.47 -10.87
C ASN A 6 -13.55 4.73 -11.07
N ASN A 7 -12.36 4.61 -11.67
CA ASN A 7 -11.45 5.72 -11.95
C ASN A 7 -11.15 6.59 -10.71
N PHE A 8 -10.97 5.95 -9.56
CA PHE A 8 -10.55 6.67 -8.35
C PHE A 8 -9.18 7.33 -8.56
N ASP A 9 -9.09 8.63 -8.32
CA ASP A 9 -7.89 9.48 -8.51
C ASP A 9 -7.41 10.14 -7.19
N GLY A 10 -7.91 9.64 -6.05
CA GLY A 10 -7.49 10.12 -4.74
C GLY A 10 -6.23 9.42 -4.21
N TYR A 11 -5.78 9.87 -3.05
CA TYR A 11 -4.64 9.26 -2.35
C TYR A 11 -5.03 7.92 -1.70
N ILE A 12 -4.13 6.93 -1.83
CA ILE A 12 -4.24 5.62 -1.16
C ILE A 12 -2.99 5.44 -0.30
N ARG A 13 -3.18 4.93 0.92
CA ARG A 13 -2.11 4.58 1.86
C ARG A 13 -2.29 3.15 2.39
N PRO A 14 -1.21 2.46 2.77
CA PRO A 14 -1.25 1.13 3.41
C PRO A 14 -1.84 1.14 4.83
N ASP A 15 -2.11 2.34 5.36
CA ASP A 15 -2.64 2.62 6.68
C ASP A 15 -1.72 2.22 7.86
N HIS A 16 -1.78 0.96 8.28
CA HIS A 16 -1.00 0.40 9.38
C HIS A 16 -0.12 -0.75 8.88
N GLY A 17 1.00 -1.00 9.57
CA GLY A 17 1.91 -2.09 9.27
C GLY A 17 2.49 -2.74 10.52
N ARG A 18 2.99 -3.95 10.37
CA ARG A 18 3.72 -4.67 11.43
C ARG A 18 5.04 -3.97 11.73
N MET A 19 5.49 -4.07 12.97
CA MET A 19 6.85 -3.68 13.34
C MET A 19 7.79 -4.81 12.90
N ILE A 20 8.58 -4.58 11.85
CA ILE A 20 9.54 -5.57 11.31
C ILE A 20 10.96 -5.02 11.38
N TRP A 21 11.94 -5.91 11.24
CA TRP A 21 13.38 -5.56 11.19
C TRP A 21 13.87 -4.69 12.36
N GLY A 22 13.33 -4.94 13.56
CA GLY A 22 13.75 -4.27 14.79
C GLY A 22 13.24 -2.84 14.95
N GLU A 23 12.26 -2.40 14.16
CA GLU A 23 11.63 -1.08 14.38
C GLU A 23 10.96 -1.00 15.76
N THR A 24 11.08 0.17 16.38
CA THR A 24 10.37 0.55 17.60
C THR A 24 9.61 1.86 17.36
N GLY A 25 8.57 2.13 18.16
CA GLY A 25 7.74 3.34 18.01
C GLY A 25 6.26 3.07 18.23
N LYS A 26 5.40 3.93 17.66
CA LYS A 26 3.95 3.80 17.79
C LYS A 26 3.46 2.51 17.09
N PRO A 27 2.70 1.64 17.79
CA PRO A 27 2.19 0.40 17.20
C PRO A 27 1.42 0.68 15.90
N GLY A 28 1.73 -0.07 14.85
CA GLY A 28 1.08 0.06 13.55
C GLY A 28 1.69 1.14 12.63
N TYR A 29 2.60 1.98 13.12
CA TYR A 29 3.17 3.10 12.36
C TYR A 29 4.66 2.92 12.01
N GLY A 30 5.20 1.70 12.09
CA GLY A 30 6.53 1.36 11.57
C GLY A 30 6.67 1.70 10.08
N LEU A 31 7.86 2.06 9.64
CA LEU A 31 8.16 2.46 8.27
C LEU A 31 8.10 1.26 7.32
N TYR A 32 8.73 0.14 7.70
CA TYR A 32 9.11 -0.87 6.74
C TYR A 32 7.91 -1.64 6.16
N ASP A 33 7.05 -2.20 7.00
CA ASP A 33 5.90 -2.97 6.52
C ASP A 33 4.88 -2.08 5.79
N ARG A 34 4.75 -0.80 6.20
CA ARG A 34 3.93 0.17 5.47
C ARG A 34 4.52 0.49 4.10
N ALA A 35 5.83 0.71 3.99
CA ALA A 35 6.48 0.93 2.71
C ALA A 35 6.28 -0.26 1.75
N LEU A 36 6.42 -1.49 2.26
CA LEU A 36 6.11 -2.71 1.51
C LEU A 36 4.64 -2.75 1.05
N GLY A 37 3.70 -2.43 1.95
CA GLY A 37 2.27 -2.34 1.61
C GLY A 37 1.97 -1.30 0.53
N ALA A 38 2.62 -0.12 0.59
CA ALA A 38 2.47 0.92 -0.41
C ALA A 38 2.97 0.44 -1.80
N MET A 39 4.13 -0.21 -1.85
CA MET A 39 4.67 -0.78 -3.09
C MET A 39 3.79 -1.91 -3.64
N TYR A 40 3.22 -2.75 -2.76
CA TYR A 40 2.29 -3.79 -3.17
C TYR A 40 1.02 -3.21 -3.82
N ILE A 41 0.42 -2.17 -3.21
CA ILE A 41 -0.73 -1.45 -3.78
C ILE A 41 -0.38 -0.87 -5.16
N ALA A 42 0.80 -0.25 -5.29
CA ALA A 42 1.27 0.32 -6.56
C ALA A 42 1.42 -0.77 -7.64
N GLY A 43 2.01 -1.92 -7.31
CA GLY A 43 2.15 -3.04 -8.25
C GLY A 43 0.81 -3.63 -8.69
N ILE A 44 -0.18 -3.72 -7.79
CA ILE A 44 -1.55 -4.11 -8.17
C ILE A 44 -2.14 -3.08 -9.14
N TRP A 45 -1.98 -1.78 -8.86
CA TRP A 45 -2.53 -0.72 -9.71
C TRP A 45 -1.91 -0.73 -11.11
N GLU A 46 -0.59 -0.88 -11.20
CA GLU A 46 0.13 -1.05 -12.46
C GLU A 46 -0.34 -2.29 -13.23
N THR A 47 -0.48 -3.42 -12.54
CA THR A 47 -1.00 -4.65 -13.13
C THR A 47 -2.39 -4.42 -13.72
N LEU A 48 -3.30 -3.76 -12.98
CA LEU A 48 -4.65 -3.46 -13.47
C LEU A 48 -4.67 -2.49 -14.66
N ASN A 49 -3.65 -1.63 -14.81
CA ASN A 49 -3.48 -0.81 -16.01
C ASN A 49 -3.06 -1.63 -17.23
N LYS A 50 -2.22 -2.65 -17.04
CA LYS A 50 -1.60 -3.44 -18.12
C LYS A 50 -2.43 -4.65 -18.56
N VAL A 51 -3.22 -5.25 -17.67
CA VAL A 51 -4.03 -6.47 -17.98
C VAL A 51 -5.42 -6.09 -18.56
N LYS A 52 -5.50 -4.95 -19.26
CA LYS A 52 -6.69 -4.49 -19.98
C LYS A 52 -6.60 -4.89 -21.44
#